data_AF-A0A934TIG1-F1
#
_entry.id   AF-A0A934TIG1-F1
#
_cell.length_a   1.000
_cell.length_b   1.000
_cell.length_c   1.000
_cell.angle_alpha   90.00
_cell.angle_beta   90.00
_cell.angle_gamma   90.00
#
_symmetry.space_group_name_H-M   'P 1'
#
loop_
_entity.id
_entity.type
_entity.pdbx_description
1 polymer ?
#
loop_
_entity_poly.entity_id
_entity_poly.type
_entity_poly.pdbx_seq_one_letter_code
_entity_poly.pdbx_strand_id
1 'polypeptide(L)'
;MAETASPRRATRGGGGAARRAARTAVVHDVAPVIARNIPDHAVLTDEALEIIEANAETVLAEIGVSFVDNPAALARWRDAGADVQGDRVLIPRGLARKLCATAPARFTQIARTPERSVEIGGRNLVLAPVYGPPFVRDAAGGRRYATMEDFSNFVKLGQMSRWLHHSGGTVCEPTDVPVNKRHLDMLLAHATLSDKPFMGSVTDPARAADSVAMAEILFGGLEGRCALTSLININSPLTFDAVMMGALEVYAAAGQACILSPFIVGGAMAPVTVAGTLTQVLAEVMAGVAYAQLIRPGAPVIFGAFVTSIDMNSGAPTFGTPEAALITLGAGQLARRMGLPYRSGGAFCGSKLPDAQAGYESANSLNVALLAGVNFMLHAAGWLE
;
A
#
# COMPACT_ATOMS: atom_id res chain seq x y z
N MET A 1 69.77 24.65 -2.32
CA MET A 1 68.94 24.72 -3.54
C MET A 1 67.51 24.51 -3.12
N ALA A 2 66.66 25.50 -3.39
CA ALA A 2 65.24 25.46 -3.09
C ALA A 2 64.50 24.81 -4.26
N GLU A 3 63.63 23.85 -3.98
CA GLU A 3 62.67 23.33 -4.95
C GLU A 3 61.26 23.54 -4.39
N THR A 4 60.59 24.55 -4.92
CA THR A 4 59.21 24.92 -4.60
C THR A 4 58.24 23.97 -5.29
N ALA A 5 57.51 23.16 -4.52
CA ALA A 5 56.40 22.36 -5.03
C ALA A 5 55.22 23.26 -5.45
N SER A 6 54.84 23.21 -6.73
CA SER A 6 53.63 23.87 -7.25
C SER A 6 52.35 23.14 -6.81
N PRO A 7 51.27 23.85 -6.44
CA PRO A 7 50.01 23.21 -6.07
C PRO A 7 49.31 22.68 -7.32
N ARG A 8 48.96 21.39 -7.32
CA ARG A 8 48.10 20.78 -8.34
C ARG A 8 46.72 21.46 -8.31
N ARG A 9 46.42 22.16 -9.40
CA ARG A 9 45.13 22.82 -9.67
C ARG A 9 44.02 21.77 -9.70
N ALA A 10 43.19 21.71 -8.66
CA ALA A 10 41.98 20.89 -8.64
C ALA A 10 41.03 21.38 -9.75
N THR A 11 40.88 20.57 -10.80
CA THR A 11 39.95 20.81 -11.88
C THR A 11 38.52 20.66 -11.37
N ARG A 12 37.84 21.81 -11.14
CA ARG A 12 36.38 21.89 -10.95
C ARG A 12 35.67 21.48 -12.26
N GLY A 13 35.62 20.18 -12.55
CA GLY A 13 35.09 19.62 -13.81
C GLY A 13 33.62 19.20 -13.81
N GLY A 14 32.93 19.19 -12.67
CA GLY A 14 31.57 18.59 -12.58
C GLY A 14 30.41 19.49 -13.00
N GLY A 15 30.52 20.82 -12.83
CA GLY A 15 29.38 21.73 -12.94
C GLY A 15 28.84 21.93 -14.37
N GLY A 16 29.69 21.73 -15.39
CA GLY A 16 29.29 21.85 -16.80
C GLY A 16 28.55 20.61 -17.32
N ALA A 17 28.97 19.42 -16.90
CA ALA A 17 28.30 18.17 -17.23
C ALA A 17 26.93 18.08 -16.55
N ALA A 18 26.83 18.42 -15.26
CA ALA A 18 25.57 18.46 -14.52
C ALA A 18 24.56 19.47 -15.11
N ARG A 19 25.02 20.66 -15.52
CA ARG A 19 24.16 21.66 -16.17
C ARG A 19 23.71 21.25 -17.57
N ARG A 20 24.56 20.56 -18.34
CA ARG A 20 24.15 20.00 -19.64
C ARG A 20 23.13 18.90 -19.46
N ALA A 21 23.37 17.96 -18.55
CA ALA A 21 22.44 16.89 -18.21
C ALA A 21 21.08 17.44 -17.77
N ALA A 22 21.04 18.48 -16.93
CA ALA A 22 19.79 19.13 -16.52
C ALA A 22 19.05 19.82 -17.68
N ARG A 23 19.77 20.40 -18.66
CA ARG A 23 19.15 21.05 -19.83
C ARG A 23 18.69 20.07 -20.91
N THR A 24 19.28 18.89 -20.99
CA THR A 24 18.89 17.83 -21.93
C THR A 24 18.00 16.77 -21.28
N ALA A 25 17.69 16.90 -19.98
CA ALA A 25 16.83 15.97 -19.27
C ALA A 25 15.42 16.01 -19.87
N VAL A 26 14.89 14.83 -20.19
CA VAL A 26 13.49 14.70 -20.61
C VAL A 26 12.61 15.04 -19.41
N VAL A 27 11.85 16.13 -19.52
CA VAL A 27 10.85 16.49 -18.51
C VAL A 27 9.55 15.79 -18.89
N HIS A 28 9.16 14.81 -18.08
CA HIS A 28 7.84 14.20 -18.21
C HIS A 28 6.80 15.07 -17.52
N ASP A 29 5.76 15.49 -18.26
CA ASP A 29 4.56 16.11 -17.70
C ASP A 29 3.84 15.07 -16.83
N VAL A 30 3.70 15.37 -15.54
CA VAL A 30 2.98 14.52 -14.58
C VAL A 30 1.81 15.33 -14.07
N ALA A 31 0.60 14.79 -14.20
CA ALA A 31 -0.57 15.42 -13.64
C ALA A 31 -0.43 15.52 -12.11
N PRO A 32 -0.93 16.59 -11.48
CA PRO A 32 -1.03 16.63 -10.04
C PRO A 32 -1.97 15.52 -9.55
N VAL A 33 -1.85 15.13 -8.28
CA VAL A 33 -2.80 14.22 -7.64
C VAL A 33 -4.24 14.69 -7.86
N ILE A 34 -5.16 13.75 -8.05
CA ILE A 34 -6.55 14.08 -8.34
C ILE A 34 -7.20 14.63 -7.08
N ALA A 35 -7.63 15.89 -7.09
CA ALA A 35 -8.51 16.46 -6.08
C ALA A 35 -9.97 16.26 -6.51
N ARG A 36 -10.67 15.31 -5.89
CA ARG A 36 -12.01 14.91 -6.33
C ARG A 36 -13.04 16.00 -6.02
N ASN A 37 -13.65 16.57 -7.06
CA ASN A 37 -14.73 17.57 -6.96
C ASN A 37 -16.15 16.99 -7.19
N ILE A 38 -16.29 15.66 -7.16
CA ILE A 38 -17.56 14.95 -7.26
C ILE A 38 -17.95 14.39 -5.89
N PRO A 39 -19.23 14.21 -5.53
CA PRO A 39 -19.59 13.58 -4.26
C PRO A 39 -19.06 12.14 -4.17
N ASP A 40 -18.76 11.66 -2.97
CA ASP A 40 -18.57 10.22 -2.74
C ASP A 40 -19.93 9.52 -2.84
N HIS A 41 -19.97 8.33 -3.43
CA HIS A 41 -21.18 7.54 -3.55
C HIS A 41 -21.38 6.69 -2.30
N ALA A 42 -22.47 6.95 -1.57
CA ALA A 42 -22.86 6.20 -0.39
C ALA A 42 -23.90 5.13 -0.74
N VAL A 43 -23.65 3.89 -0.33
CA VAL A 43 -24.57 2.75 -0.55
C VAL A 43 -25.17 2.22 0.74
N LEU A 44 -24.56 2.50 1.89
CA LEU A 44 -25.06 2.15 3.21
C LEU A 44 -25.66 3.37 3.90
N THR A 45 -26.75 3.16 4.64
CA THR A 45 -27.32 4.15 5.56
C THR A 45 -26.46 4.26 6.83
N ASP A 46 -26.64 5.32 7.61
CA ASP A 46 -25.95 5.48 8.90
C ASP A 46 -26.27 4.32 9.86
N GLU A 47 -27.53 3.88 9.92
CA GLU A 47 -27.94 2.72 10.72
C GLU A 47 -27.18 1.44 10.29
N ALA A 48 -27.05 1.19 8.99
CA ALA A 48 -26.31 0.02 8.50
C ALA A 48 -24.82 0.10 8.85
N LEU A 49 -24.23 1.31 8.80
CA LEU A 49 -22.84 1.54 9.19
C LEU A 49 -22.65 1.30 10.70
N GLU A 50 -23.56 1.78 11.54
CA GLU A 50 -23.52 1.58 13.00
C GLU A 50 -23.64 0.10 13.37
N ILE A 51 -24.50 -0.65 12.67
CA ILE A 51 -24.59 -2.11 12.84
C ILE A 51 -23.26 -2.79 12.49
N ILE A 52 -22.65 -2.45 11.35
CA ILE A 52 -21.35 -3.02 10.95
C ILE A 52 -20.26 -2.67 11.97
N GLU A 53 -20.23 -1.42 12.46
CA GLU A 53 -19.29 -0.96 13.47
C GLU A 53 -19.45 -1.71 14.80
N ALA A 54 -20.68 -1.88 15.28
CA ALA A 54 -20.97 -2.64 16.50
C ALA A 54 -20.63 -4.13 16.36
N ASN A 55 -20.87 -4.70 15.18
CA ASN A 55 -20.51 -6.08 14.88
C ASN A 55 -18.99 -6.27 14.84
N ALA A 56 -18.23 -5.31 14.28
CA ALA A 56 -16.78 -5.40 14.22
C ALA A 56 -16.16 -5.34 15.64
N GLU A 57 -16.66 -4.47 16.51
CA GLU A 57 -16.29 -4.43 17.94
C GLU A 57 -16.65 -5.74 18.66
N THR A 58 -17.76 -6.38 18.29
CA THR A 58 -18.17 -7.69 18.82
C THR A 58 -17.23 -8.80 18.37
N VAL A 59 -16.85 -8.83 17.09
CA VAL A 59 -15.82 -9.75 16.56
C VAL A 59 -14.51 -9.58 17.32
N LEU A 60 -14.05 -8.35 17.52
CA LEU A 60 -12.80 -8.08 18.24
C LEU A 60 -12.86 -8.49 19.72
N ALA A 61 -13.99 -8.27 20.40
CA ALA A 61 -14.13 -8.56 21.82
C ALA A 61 -14.39 -10.03 22.14
N GLU A 62 -15.13 -10.74 21.28
CA GLU A 62 -15.61 -12.11 21.57
C GLU A 62 -14.84 -13.18 20.80
N ILE A 63 -14.36 -12.88 19.58
CA ILE A 63 -13.58 -13.81 18.74
C ILE A 63 -12.09 -13.47 18.81
N GLY A 64 -11.76 -12.18 18.70
CA GLY A 64 -10.39 -11.68 18.70
C GLY A 64 -9.60 -11.99 17.42
N VAL A 65 -8.38 -11.48 17.36
CA VAL A 65 -7.46 -11.63 16.24
C VAL A 65 -6.21 -12.39 16.67
N SER A 66 -5.62 -13.18 15.79
CA SER A 66 -4.40 -13.95 16.08
C SER A 66 -3.15 -13.17 15.69
N PHE A 67 -2.17 -13.08 16.58
CA PHE A 67 -0.81 -12.60 16.29
C PHE A 67 0.15 -13.79 16.40
N VAL A 68 0.38 -14.47 15.28
CA VAL A 68 1.09 -15.76 15.23
C VAL A 68 2.59 -15.54 15.25
N ASP A 69 3.32 -16.36 16.02
CA ASP A 69 4.78 -16.32 16.16
C ASP A 69 5.33 -14.92 16.52
N ASN A 70 4.56 -14.11 17.24
CA ASN A 70 4.95 -12.74 17.60
C ASN A 70 4.72 -12.43 19.10
N PRO A 71 5.57 -12.94 20.01
CA PRO A 71 5.42 -12.71 21.45
C PRO A 71 5.53 -11.24 21.86
N ALA A 72 6.25 -10.42 21.09
CA ALA A 72 6.36 -8.98 21.34
C ALA A 72 5.03 -8.26 21.07
N ALA A 73 4.32 -8.62 19.99
CA ALA A 73 2.98 -8.11 19.71
C ALA A 73 1.99 -8.48 20.82
N LEU A 74 2.01 -9.74 21.25
CA LEU A 74 1.16 -10.23 22.33
C LEU A 74 1.41 -9.47 23.64
N ALA A 75 2.68 -9.20 23.98
CA ALA A 75 3.03 -8.39 25.15
C ALA A 75 2.48 -6.95 25.05
N ARG A 76 2.68 -6.28 23.91
CA ARG A 76 2.14 -4.92 23.68
C ARG A 76 0.62 -4.85 23.82
N TRP A 77 -0.09 -5.87 23.36
CA TRP A 77 -1.54 -5.95 23.51
C TRP A 77 -1.97 -6.14 24.96
N ARG A 78 -1.28 -6.98 25.75
CA ARG A 78 -1.54 -7.10 27.20
C ARG A 78 -1.31 -5.77 27.91
N ASP A 79 -0.21 -5.09 27.60
CA ASP A 79 0.14 -3.80 28.19
C ASP A 79 -0.89 -2.71 27.83
N ALA A 80 -1.51 -2.82 26.65
CA ALA A 80 -2.60 -1.95 26.20
C ALA A 80 -3.96 -2.29 26.85
N GLY A 81 -4.06 -3.39 27.59
CA GLY A 81 -5.28 -3.83 28.28
C GLY A 81 -6.16 -4.80 27.49
N ALA A 82 -5.64 -5.46 26.46
CA ALA A 82 -6.32 -6.56 25.79
C ALA A 82 -6.13 -7.89 26.54
N ASP A 83 -7.10 -8.80 26.40
CA ASP A 83 -6.98 -10.16 26.92
C ASP A 83 -6.26 -11.04 25.89
N VAL A 84 -5.22 -11.75 26.31
CA VAL A 84 -4.35 -12.52 25.43
C VAL A 84 -4.33 -13.99 25.84
N GLN A 85 -4.85 -14.84 24.95
CA GLN A 85 -5.05 -16.27 25.15
C GLN A 85 -4.24 -17.05 24.11
N GLY A 86 -3.05 -17.52 24.50
CA GLY A 86 -2.07 -18.03 23.54
C GLY A 86 -1.70 -16.93 22.53
N ASP A 87 -1.91 -17.19 21.24
CA ASP A 87 -1.68 -16.23 20.15
C ASP A 87 -2.91 -15.37 19.82
N ARG A 88 -4.05 -15.61 20.48
CA ARG A 88 -5.29 -14.87 20.26
C ARG A 88 -5.36 -13.64 21.16
N VAL A 89 -5.69 -12.49 20.58
CA VAL A 89 -5.91 -11.21 21.28
C VAL A 89 -7.39 -10.83 21.18
N LEU A 90 -8.08 -10.83 22.32
CA LEU A 90 -9.43 -10.32 22.46
C LEU A 90 -9.32 -8.84 22.86
N ILE A 91 -9.80 -7.96 21.99
CA ILE A 91 -9.67 -6.51 22.17
C ILE A 91 -10.97 -5.97 22.77
N PRO A 92 -10.94 -5.41 24.00
CA PRO A 92 -12.13 -4.86 24.63
C PRO A 92 -12.79 -3.79 23.76
N ARG A 93 -14.13 -3.76 23.77
CA ARG A 93 -14.91 -2.79 22.99
C ARG A 93 -14.42 -1.36 23.24
N GLY A 94 -14.16 -0.63 22.15
CA GLY A 94 -13.68 0.75 22.17
C GLY A 94 -12.17 0.93 22.37
N LEU A 95 -11.42 -0.09 22.79
CA LEU A 95 -9.95 0.01 22.92
C LEU A 95 -9.29 0.26 21.55
N ALA A 96 -9.63 -0.55 20.55
CA ALA A 96 -9.08 -0.39 19.21
C ALA A 96 -9.41 0.99 18.63
N ARG A 97 -10.66 1.44 18.75
CA ARG A 97 -11.11 2.76 18.28
C ARG A 97 -10.36 3.90 18.96
N LYS A 98 -10.14 3.81 20.28
CA LYS A 98 -9.36 4.79 21.04
C LYS A 98 -7.92 4.89 20.53
N LEU A 99 -7.28 3.75 20.26
CA LEU A 99 -5.91 3.72 19.72
C LEU A 99 -5.85 4.30 18.31
N CYS A 100 -6.80 3.93 17.45
CA CYS A 100 -6.92 4.42 16.08
C CYS A 100 -7.07 5.95 16.00
N ALA A 101 -7.64 6.60 17.01
CA ALA A 101 -7.88 8.05 17.02
C ALA A 101 -6.60 8.91 16.95
N THR A 102 -5.43 8.31 17.22
CA THR A 102 -4.14 9.01 17.10
C THR A 102 -3.58 9.01 15.67
N ALA A 103 -4.13 8.19 14.78
CA ALA A 103 -3.70 8.12 13.39
C ALA A 103 -4.08 9.41 12.61
N PRO A 104 -3.19 9.94 11.76
CA PRO A 104 -3.47 11.15 11.02
C PRO A 104 -4.45 10.91 9.87
N ALA A 105 -5.48 11.75 9.78
CA ALA A 105 -6.46 11.70 8.67
C ALA A 105 -5.88 12.09 7.30
N ARG A 106 -4.73 12.79 7.31
CA ARG A 106 -3.95 13.16 6.12
C ARG A 106 -2.47 13.19 6.44
N PHE A 107 -1.64 12.82 5.48
CA PHE A 107 -0.19 12.98 5.57
C PHE A 107 0.41 13.15 4.18
N THR A 108 1.62 13.71 4.10
CA THR A 108 2.36 13.81 2.83
C THR A 108 3.41 12.72 2.77
N GLN A 109 3.42 11.96 1.68
CA GLN A 109 4.54 11.12 1.30
C GLN A 109 5.46 11.92 0.38
N ILE A 110 6.69 12.17 0.84
CA ILE A 110 7.66 12.97 0.09
C ILE A 110 8.23 12.18 -1.10
N ALA A 111 8.56 12.90 -2.17
CA ALA A 111 9.23 12.36 -3.34
C ALA A 111 10.60 13.00 -3.53
N ARG A 112 11.48 12.35 -4.30
CA ARG A 112 12.83 12.88 -4.58
C ARG A 112 12.79 14.23 -5.28
N THR A 113 11.83 14.42 -6.18
CA THR A 113 11.45 15.73 -6.71
C THR A 113 10.30 16.26 -5.85
N PRO A 114 10.51 17.29 -5.00
CA PRO A 114 9.54 17.71 -4.00
C PRO A 114 8.14 18.01 -4.56
N GLU A 115 8.07 18.53 -5.78
CA GLU A 115 6.82 18.85 -6.49
C GLU A 115 5.98 17.61 -6.85
N ARG A 116 6.58 16.42 -6.79
CA ARG A 116 5.92 15.13 -7.01
C ARG A 116 5.50 14.44 -5.72
N SER A 117 5.70 15.07 -4.56
CA SER A 117 5.20 14.57 -3.29
C SER A 117 3.68 14.47 -3.33
N VAL A 118 3.12 13.48 -2.63
CA VAL A 118 1.69 13.20 -2.67
C VAL A 118 1.07 13.35 -1.28
N GLU A 119 -0.03 14.09 -1.19
CA GLU A 119 -0.85 14.12 0.03
C GLU A 119 -1.87 12.97 -0.02
N ILE A 120 -1.78 12.08 0.96
CA ILE A 120 -2.69 10.95 1.14
C ILE A 120 -3.79 11.34 2.13
N GLY A 121 -5.04 11.14 1.73
CA GLY A 121 -6.23 11.40 2.54
C GLY A 121 -7.12 12.52 2.00
N GLY A 122 -8.20 12.80 2.73
CA GLY A 122 -9.18 13.80 2.34
C GLY A 122 -9.82 13.51 0.97
N ARG A 123 -9.74 14.49 0.06
CA ARG A 123 -10.33 14.43 -1.28
C ARG A 123 -9.33 13.99 -2.36
N ASN A 124 -8.08 13.77 -1.98
CA ASN A 124 -7.02 13.42 -2.94
C ASN A 124 -7.15 11.95 -3.34
N LEU A 125 -6.73 11.63 -4.57
CA LEU A 125 -6.59 10.29 -5.09
C LEU A 125 -5.21 10.15 -5.78
N VAL A 126 -4.40 9.24 -5.25
CA VAL A 126 -3.10 8.81 -5.79
C VAL A 126 -3.29 7.53 -6.58
N LEU A 127 -2.72 7.47 -7.79
CA LEU A 127 -2.76 6.28 -8.65
C LEU A 127 -1.36 5.66 -8.68
N ALA A 128 -1.28 4.39 -8.30
CA ALA A 128 -0.04 3.61 -8.27
C ALA A 128 -0.17 2.37 -9.18
N PRO A 129 0.91 1.90 -9.80
CA PRO A 129 0.89 0.74 -10.67
C PRO A 129 0.56 -0.55 -9.92
N VAL A 130 0.46 -1.63 -10.68
CA VAL A 130 0.34 -3.01 -10.19
C VAL A 130 1.42 -3.34 -9.16
N TYR A 131 1.11 -4.29 -8.27
CA TYR A 131 1.98 -4.76 -7.21
C TYR A 131 1.81 -6.28 -7.06
N GLY A 132 2.91 -7.04 -7.09
CA GLY A 132 2.95 -8.47 -6.76
C GLY A 132 3.07 -9.48 -7.92
N PRO A 133 2.71 -9.22 -9.20
CA PRO A 133 2.73 -10.27 -10.21
C PRO A 133 4.10 -10.92 -10.40
N PRO A 134 4.22 -12.26 -10.28
CA PRO A 134 5.46 -12.97 -10.61
C PRO A 134 5.63 -13.23 -12.11
N PHE A 135 4.57 -13.01 -12.88
CA PHE A 135 4.57 -13.16 -14.33
C PHE A 135 4.36 -11.81 -15.00
N VAL A 136 4.96 -11.66 -16.17
CA VAL A 136 4.70 -10.57 -17.10
C VAL A 136 4.17 -11.12 -18.40
N ARG A 137 3.56 -10.22 -19.17
CA ARG A 137 3.03 -10.54 -20.47
C ARG A 137 3.36 -9.45 -21.46
N ASP A 138 3.89 -9.85 -22.61
CA ASP A 138 4.06 -8.97 -23.76
C ASP A 138 3.57 -9.68 -25.04
N ALA A 139 3.37 -8.92 -26.12
CA ALA A 139 2.78 -9.44 -27.35
C ALA A 139 3.68 -10.44 -28.09
N ALA A 140 4.99 -10.42 -27.86
CA ALA A 140 5.96 -11.25 -28.55
C ALA A 140 6.32 -12.52 -27.74
N GLY A 141 6.57 -12.34 -26.44
CA GLY A 141 7.03 -13.35 -25.49
C GLY A 141 5.93 -14.03 -24.69
N GLY A 142 4.67 -13.58 -24.81
CA GLY A 142 3.55 -14.19 -24.08
C GLY A 142 3.73 -14.12 -22.57
N ARG A 143 3.20 -15.11 -21.84
CA ARG A 143 3.30 -15.18 -20.36
C ARG A 143 4.61 -15.83 -19.94
N ARG A 144 5.42 -15.13 -19.16
CA ARG A 144 6.70 -15.62 -18.62
C ARG A 144 6.98 -15.05 -17.23
N TYR A 145 7.91 -15.65 -16.50
CA TYR A 145 8.37 -15.07 -15.24
C TYR A 145 8.99 -13.70 -15.47
N ALA A 146 8.76 -12.79 -14.53
CA ALA A 146 9.31 -11.45 -14.57
C ALA A 146 10.79 -11.43 -14.21
N THR A 147 11.52 -10.49 -14.78
CA THR A 147 12.94 -10.21 -14.50
C THR A 147 13.13 -8.82 -13.92
N MET A 148 14.36 -8.51 -13.47
CA MET A 148 14.71 -7.16 -13.04
C MET A 148 14.67 -6.13 -14.20
N GLU A 149 14.83 -6.59 -15.43
CA GLU A 149 14.62 -5.77 -16.62
C GLU A 149 13.14 -5.37 -16.76
N ASP A 150 12.22 -6.32 -16.61
CA ASP A 150 10.78 -6.03 -16.63
C ASP A 150 10.40 -5.05 -15.52
N PHE A 151 10.93 -5.27 -14.31
CA PHE A 151 10.73 -4.37 -13.18
C PHE A 151 11.15 -2.94 -13.54
N SER A 152 12.38 -2.80 -14.07
CA SER A 152 12.93 -1.50 -14.50
C SER A 152 12.07 -0.87 -15.60
N ASN A 153 11.53 -1.67 -16.52
CA ASN A 153 10.64 -1.19 -17.57
C ASN A 153 9.31 -0.68 -17.01
N PHE A 154 8.69 -1.38 -16.06
CA PHE A 154 7.48 -0.89 -15.37
C PHE A 154 7.75 0.40 -14.59
N VAL A 155 8.90 0.54 -13.92
CA VAL A 155 9.28 1.80 -13.25
C VAL A 155 9.42 2.95 -14.25
N LYS A 156 10.07 2.72 -15.40
CA LYS A 156 10.19 3.72 -16.47
C LYS A 156 8.82 4.10 -17.07
N LEU A 157 7.96 3.11 -17.33
CA LEU A 157 6.59 3.36 -17.80
C LEU A 157 5.78 4.15 -16.76
N GLY A 158 5.91 3.81 -15.49
CA GLY A 158 5.34 4.55 -14.37
C GLY A 158 5.81 6.01 -14.33
N GLN A 159 7.12 6.23 -14.51
CA GLN A 159 7.73 7.56 -14.58
C GLN A 159 7.20 8.38 -15.76
N MET A 160 7.09 7.77 -16.94
CA MET A 160 6.62 8.40 -18.17
C MET A 160 5.12 8.68 -18.17
N SER A 161 4.34 7.89 -17.42
CA SER A 161 2.90 8.06 -17.35
C SER A 161 2.54 9.38 -16.68
N ARG A 162 1.74 10.19 -17.39
CA ARG A 162 1.16 11.42 -16.87
C ARG A 162 0.21 11.18 -15.69
N TRP A 163 -0.46 10.02 -15.67
CA TRP A 163 -1.59 9.75 -14.76
C TRP A 163 -1.20 8.92 -13.54
N LEU A 164 -0.04 8.25 -13.54
CA LEU A 164 0.46 7.56 -12.36
C LEU A 164 1.22 8.55 -11.48
N HIS A 165 0.72 8.80 -10.28
CA HIS A 165 1.29 9.77 -9.35
C HIS A 165 2.42 9.15 -8.50
N HIS A 166 2.51 7.83 -8.47
CA HIS A 166 3.38 7.07 -7.59
C HIS A 166 4.12 5.99 -8.39
N SER A 167 5.40 5.73 -8.09
CA SER A 167 6.23 4.79 -8.84
C SER A 167 5.89 3.31 -8.58
N GLY A 168 5.27 3.02 -7.44
CA GLY A 168 4.85 1.67 -7.06
C GLY A 168 5.76 1.04 -6.00
N GLY A 169 5.70 -0.29 -5.90
CA GLY A 169 6.58 -1.12 -5.08
C GLY A 169 7.00 -2.35 -5.87
N THR A 170 6.47 -3.52 -5.54
CA THR A 170 6.72 -4.75 -6.32
C THR A 170 5.98 -4.74 -7.66
N VAL A 171 6.34 -3.88 -8.61
CA VAL A 171 5.64 -3.73 -9.91
C VAL A 171 5.62 -5.02 -10.74
N CYS A 172 6.58 -5.90 -10.48
CA CYS A 172 6.54 -7.34 -10.74
C CYS A 172 7.57 -8.00 -9.80
N GLU A 173 7.57 -9.33 -9.68
CA GLU A 173 8.55 -10.06 -8.85
C GLU A 173 9.75 -10.51 -9.71
N PRO A 174 10.94 -9.89 -9.59
CA PRO A 174 12.10 -10.24 -10.40
C PRO A 174 12.66 -11.61 -9.98
N THR A 175 12.51 -12.62 -10.85
CA THR A 175 12.86 -14.02 -10.56
C THR A 175 14.30 -14.39 -10.91
N ASP A 176 14.99 -13.51 -11.62
CA ASP A 176 16.40 -13.61 -12.03
C ASP A 176 17.39 -13.08 -10.97
N VAL A 177 16.90 -12.55 -9.85
CA VAL A 177 17.70 -12.08 -8.71
C VAL A 177 17.44 -12.94 -7.46
N PRO A 178 18.46 -13.31 -6.66
CA PRO A 178 18.25 -14.06 -5.42
C PRO A 178 17.21 -13.43 -4.48
N VAL A 179 16.31 -14.26 -3.94
CA VAL A 179 15.15 -13.83 -3.12
C VAL A 179 15.54 -12.93 -1.95
N ASN A 180 16.67 -13.22 -1.31
CA ASN A 180 17.15 -12.48 -0.15
C ASN A 180 17.83 -11.14 -0.49
N LYS A 181 17.98 -10.80 -1.77
CA LYS A 181 18.68 -9.57 -2.23
C LYS A 181 17.81 -8.67 -3.11
N ARG A 182 16.84 -9.23 -3.83
CA ARG A 182 16.06 -8.51 -4.84
C ARG A 182 15.37 -7.23 -4.36
N HIS A 183 15.02 -7.13 -3.07
CA HIS A 183 14.44 -5.90 -2.53
C HIS A 183 15.38 -4.70 -2.69
N LEU A 184 16.70 -4.90 -2.56
CA LEU A 184 17.70 -3.84 -2.73
C LEU A 184 17.69 -3.33 -4.18
N ASP A 185 17.69 -4.23 -5.16
CA ASP A 185 17.67 -3.88 -6.57
C ASP A 185 16.36 -3.18 -6.97
N MET A 186 15.23 -3.66 -6.45
CA MET A 186 13.90 -3.05 -6.64
C MET A 186 13.82 -1.62 -6.09
N LEU A 187 14.28 -1.42 -4.85
CA LEU A 187 14.33 -0.09 -4.22
C LEU A 187 15.26 0.86 -4.97
N LEU A 188 16.44 0.38 -5.38
CA LEU A 188 17.39 1.16 -6.16
C LEU A 188 16.79 1.56 -7.51
N ALA A 189 16.08 0.67 -8.19
CA ALA A 189 15.41 0.98 -9.45
C ALA A 189 14.36 2.08 -9.28
N HIS A 190 13.52 2.04 -8.25
CA HIS A 190 12.60 3.14 -7.95
C HIS A 190 13.33 4.47 -7.70
N ALA A 191 14.36 4.45 -6.87
CA ALA A 191 15.10 5.65 -6.48
C ALA A 191 15.85 6.33 -7.64
N THR A 192 16.33 5.52 -8.61
CA THR A 192 17.20 5.99 -9.70
C THR A 192 16.48 6.19 -11.03
N LEU A 193 15.45 5.38 -11.33
CA LEU A 193 14.71 5.44 -12.60
C LEU A 193 13.44 6.29 -12.51
N SER A 194 12.97 6.59 -11.30
CA SER A 194 11.86 7.52 -11.06
C SER A 194 12.25 8.58 -10.03
N ASP A 195 11.53 9.69 -10.03
CA ASP A 195 11.56 10.74 -9.02
C ASP A 195 10.20 10.95 -8.34
N LYS A 196 9.24 10.04 -8.60
CA LYS A 196 7.95 9.92 -7.92
C LYS A 196 8.13 9.18 -6.57
N PRO A 197 7.19 9.30 -5.63
CA PRO A 197 7.24 8.51 -4.39
C PRO A 197 7.13 7.01 -4.69
N PHE A 198 7.68 6.17 -3.82
CA PHE A 198 7.73 4.71 -4.00
C PHE A 198 7.45 3.96 -2.69
N MET A 199 7.22 2.65 -2.78
CA MET A 199 6.88 1.80 -1.65
C MET A 199 8.10 1.03 -1.12
N GLY A 200 8.09 0.76 0.19
CA GLY A 200 9.10 -0.06 0.86
C GLY A 200 8.83 -1.57 0.74
N SER A 201 9.85 -2.39 0.98
CA SER A 201 9.73 -3.85 1.00
C SER A 201 9.09 -4.36 2.30
N VAL A 202 8.25 -5.38 2.20
CA VAL A 202 7.51 -5.97 3.35
C VAL A 202 7.77 -7.46 3.54
N THR A 203 8.65 -8.03 2.72
CA THR A 203 8.82 -9.49 2.62
C THR A 203 9.66 -10.10 3.73
N ASP A 204 10.27 -9.26 4.58
CA ASP A 204 11.00 -9.61 5.80
C ASP A 204 11.23 -8.32 6.62
N PRO A 205 11.20 -8.35 7.96
CA PRO A 205 11.48 -7.16 8.78
C PRO A 205 12.86 -6.53 8.51
N ALA A 206 13.89 -7.33 8.21
CA ALA A 206 15.20 -6.81 7.85
C ALA A 206 15.16 -6.04 6.52
N ARG A 207 14.32 -6.46 5.57
CA ARG A 207 14.14 -5.78 4.28
C ARG A 207 13.34 -4.48 4.43
N ALA A 208 12.44 -4.43 5.40
CA ALA A 208 11.79 -3.17 5.79
C ALA A 208 12.82 -2.19 6.37
N ALA A 209 13.74 -2.68 7.22
CA ALA A 209 14.82 -1.86 7.77
C ALA A 209 15.77 -1.35 6.68
N ASP A 210 16.16 -2.21 5.73
CA ASP A 210 16.93 -1.81 4.55
C ASP A 210 16.21 -0.74 3.74
N SER A 211 14.88 -0.85 3.58
CA SER A 211 14.07 0.14 2.86
C SER A 211 14.16 1.52 3.54
N VAL A 212 14.03 1.57 4.87
CA VAL A 212 14.16 2.80 5.65
C VAL A 212 15.58 3.37 5.53
N ALA A 213 16.62 2.54 5.67
CA ALA A 213 18.01 2.97 5.53
C ALA A 213 18.34 3.54 4.14
N MET A 214 17.83 2.91 3.08
CA MET A 214 17.97 3.42 1.71
C MET A 214 17.23 4.75 1.52
N ALA A 215 16.06 4.93 2.13
CA ALA A 215 15.34 6.20 2.12
C ALA A 215 16.11 7.29 2.89
N GLU A 216 16.72 6.98 4.04
CA GLU A 216 17.58 7.91 4.77
C GLU A 216 18.75 8.39 3.90
N ILE A 217 19.41 7.49 3.17
CA ILE A 217 20.48 7.87 2.23
C ILE A 217 19.94 8.78 1.13
N LEU A 218 18.81 8.42 0.52
CA LEU A 218 18.23 9.14 -0.61
C LEU A 218 17.82 10.59 -0.24
N PHE A 219 17.27 10.78 0.96
CA PHE A 219 16.72 12.06 1.42
C PHE A 219 17.67 12.86 2.33
N GLY A 220 18.86 12.32 2.62
CA GLY A 220 19.83 12.95 3.53
C GLY A 220 19.37 12.96 4.99
N GLY A 221 18.74 11.87 5.42
CA GLY A 221 18.02 11.73 6.69
C GLY A 221 16.53 12.00 6.53
N LEU A 222 15.68 11.35 7.34
CA LEU A 222 14.22 11.51 7.24
C LEU A 222 13.66 12.60 8.15
N GLU A 223 14.26 12.85 9.32
CA GLU A 223 13.83 13.92 10.26
C GLU A 223 12.32 13.86 10.60
N GLY A 224 11.76 12.64 10.67
CA GLY A 224 10.33 12.42 10.91
C GLY A 224 9.43 12.58 9.68
N ARG A 225 9.97 12.87 8.50
CA ARG A 225 9.23 12.91 7.23
C ARG A 225 8.88 11.48 6.77
N CYS A 226 7.67 11.33 6.24
CA CYS A 226 7.21 10.09 5.63
C CYS A 226 7.66 10.04 4.16
N ALA A 227 8.60 9.16 3.83
CA ALA A 227 9.11 8.95 2.47
C ALA A 227 8.56 7.67 1.83
N LEU A 228 8.26 6.66 2.65
CA LEU A 228 7.80 5.36 2.20
C LEU A 228 6.34 5.13 2.60
N THR A 229 5.63 4.42 1.73
CA THR A 229 4.40 3.71 2.06
C THR A 229 4.65 2.20 1.86
N SER A 230 4.03 1.33 2.63
CA SER A 230 4.21 -0.13 2.51
C SER A 230 2.89 -0.89 2.62
N LEU A 231 2.77 -2.01 1.92
CA LEU A 231 1.57 -2.85 1.95
C LEU A 231 1.70 -3.92 3.04
N ILE A 232 1.03 -3.71 4.16
CA ILE A 232 0.97 -4.68 5.27
C ILE A 232 -0.33 -5.46 5.12
N ASN A 233 -0.23 -6.67 4.58
CA ASN A 233 -1.39 -7.53 4.45
C ASN A 233 -1.76 -8.18 5.78
N ILE A 234 -3.06 -8.38 5.96
CA ILE A 234 -3.60 -9.21 7.04
C ILE A 234 -4.01 -10.52 6.39
N ASN A 235 -3.56 -11.63 6.97
CA ASN A 235 -3.90 -12.96 6.52
C ASN A 235 -5.33 -13.29 6.98
N SER A 236 -6.31 -12.82 6.19
CA SER A 236 -7.71 -13.02 6.49
C SER A 236 -8.07 -14.52 6.43
N PRO A 237 -8.87 -15.06 7.37
CA PRO A 237 -9.58 -14.32 8.42
C PRO A 237 -8.75 -14.10 9.71
N LEU A 238 -8.78 -12.85 10.20
CA LEU A 238 -8.42 -12.44 11.57
C LEU A 238 -7.01 -12.87 12.03
N THR A 239 -6.05 -13.02 11.12
CA THR A 239 -4.68 -13.48 11.45
C THR A 239 -3.61 -12.49 10.97
N PHE A 240 -2.70 -12.16 11.86
CA PHE A 240 -1.58 -11.27 11.66
C PHE A 240 -0.29 -12.09 11.77
N ASP A 241 0.39 -12.30 10.64
CA ASP A 241 1.62 -13.09 10.59
C ASP A 241 2.86 -12.28 11.03
N ALA A 242 3.85 -12.98 11.56
CA ALA A 242 5.07 -12.37 12.10
C ALA A 242 5.87 -11.55 11.07
N VAL A 243 5.82 -11.91 9.78
CA VAL A 243 6.58 -11.20 8.73
C VAL A 243 5.95 -9.84 8.47
N MET A 244 4.64 -9.80 8.22
CA MET A 244 3.90 -8.55 8.00
C MET A 244 3.94 -7.66 9.25
N MET A 245 3.79 -8.23 10.44
CA MET A 245 3.85 -7.46 11.69
C MET A 245 5.24 -6.93 12.00
N GLY A 246 6.29 -7.71 11.75
CA GLY A 246 7.66 -7.21 11.91
C GLY A 246 7.99 -6.09 10.93
N ALA A 247 7.52 -6.16 9.68
CA ALA A 247 7.65 -5.04 8.73
C ALA A 247 6.87 -3.81 9.19
N LEU A 248 5.63 -3.99 9.67
CA LEU A 248 4.81 -2.91 10.25
C LEU A 248 5.51 -2.22 11.42
N GLU A 249 6.10 -2.99 12.34
CA GLU A 249 6.85 -2.45 13.49
C GLU A 249 8.00 -1.54 13.06
N VAL A 250 8.77 -1.96 12.06
CA VAL A 250 9.88 -1.17 11.52
C VAL A 250 9.38 0.15 10.91
N TYR A 251 8.37 0.09 10.04
CA TYR A 251 7.85 1.28 9.36
C TYR A 251 7.17 2.25 10.32
N ALA A 252 6.31 1.74 11.22
CA ALA A 252 5.61 2.56 12.20
C ALA A 252 6.60 3.24 13.15
N ALA A 253 7.62 2.52 13.66
CA ALA A 253 8.67 3.11 14.50
C ALA A 253 9.42 4.22 13.75
N ALA A 254 9.74 4.01 12.48
CA ALA A 254 10.40 4.99 11.61
C ALA A 254 9.49 6.13 11.12
N GLY A 255 8.19 6.13 11.46
CA GLY A 255 7.23 7.15 11.02
C GLY A 255 6.91 7.10 9.53
N GLN A 256 7.09 5.93 8.91
CA GLN A 256 6.74 5.65 7.53
C GLN A 256 5.32 5.06 7.44
N ALA A 257 4.67 5.21 6.29
CA ALA A 257 3.26 4.88 6.15
C ALA A 257 3.01 3.40 5.90
N CYS A 258 1.97 2.86 6.53
CA CYS A 258 1.52 1.48 6.29
C CYS A 258 0.09 1.46 5.76
N ILE A 259 -0.14 0.70 4.69
CA ILE A 259 -1.48 0.31 4.23
C ILE A 259 -1.82 -0.99 4.94
N LEU A 260 -2.78 -0.95 5.86
CA LEU A 260 -3.23 -2.11 6.64
C LEU A 260 -4.36 -2.77 5.85
N SER A 261 -4.06 -3.83 5.10
CA SER A 261 -4.97 -4.36 4.10
C SER A 261 -5.33 -5.82 4.38
N PRO A 262 -6.56 -6.08 4.88
CA PRO A 262 -7.22 -7.36 4.67
C PRO A 262 -7.10 -7.80 3.22
N PHE A 263 -6.81 -9.09 3.03
CA PHE A 263 -6.79 -9.72 1.72
C PHE A 263 -7.92 -10.74 1.66
N ILE A 264 -9.05 -10.31 1.10
CA ILE A 264 -10.29 -11.06 1.20
C ILE A 264 -10.79 -11.49 -0.18
N VAL A 265 -11.08 -12.79 -0.26
CA VAL A 265 -11.96 -13.37 -1.27
C VAL A 265 -13.27 -13.74 -0.56
N GLY A 266 -14.34 -13.01 -0.82
CA GLY A 266 -15.65 -13.22 -0.19
C GLY A 266 -16.19 -14.61 -0.52
N GLY A 267 -16.60 -15.37 0.51
CA GLY A 267 -16.99 -16.77 0.40
C GLY A 267 -15.85 -17.78 0.65
N ALA A 268 -14.59 -17.32 0.73
CA ALA A 268 -13.45 -18.17 1.09
C ALA A 268 -12.74 -17.67 2.37
N MET A 269 -12.29 -16.41 2.37
CA MET A 269 -11.52 -15.80 3.48
C MET A 269 -12.38 -14.88 4.36
N ALA A 270 -13.63 -14.65 3.97
CA ALA A 270 -14.63 -13.91 4.72
C ALA A 270 -16.04 -14.44 4.37
N PRO A 271 -17.08 -14.08 5.13
CA PRO A 271 -18.46 -14.45 4.80
C PRO A 271 -18.82 -14.04 3.36
N VAL A 272 -19.67 -14.83 2.69
CA VAL A 272 -20.10 -14.54 1.31
C VAL A 272 -20.95 -13.26 1.20
N THR A 273 -21.51 -12.78 2.31
CA THR A 273 -22.37 -11.59 2.34
C THR A 273 -21.56 -10.29 2.45
N VAL A 274 -22.04 -9.23 1.81
CA VAL A 274 -21.41 -7.89 1.84
C VAL A 274 -21.25 -7.36 3.27
N ALA A 275 -22.31 -7.40 4.09
CA ALA A 275 -22.26 -6.90 5.46
C ALA A 275 -21.32 -7.73 6.37
N GLY A 276 -21.29 -9.06 6.19
CA GLY A 276 -20.37 -9.93 6.93
C GLY A 276 -18.91 -9.67 6.55
N THR A 277 -18.63 -9.50 5.25
CA THR A 277 -17.29 -9.12 4.79
C THR A 277 -16.89 -7.74 5.32
N LEU A 278 -17.75 -6.73 5.25
CA LEU A 278 -17.45 -5.39 5.78
C LEU A 278 -17.18 -5.40 7.29
N THR A 279 -17.92 -6.22 8.04
CA THR A 279 -17.68 -6.42 9.47
C THR A 279 -16.28 -6.97 9.73
N GLN A 280 -15.88 -8.00 8.99
CA GLN A 280 -14.55 -8.59 9.14
C GLN A 280 -13.43 -7.63 8.68
N VAL A 281 -13.60 -6.96 7.54
CA VAL A 281 -12.68 -5.93 7.04
C VAL A 281 -12.44 -4.88 8.11
N LEU A 282 -13.52 -4.35 8.70
CA LEU A 282 -13.41 -3.32 9.73
C LEU A 282 -12.70 -3.84 10.98
N ALA A 283 -13.03 -5.06 11.45
CA ALA A 283 -12.36 -5.66 12.60
C ALA A 283 -10.85 -5.81 12.37
N GLU A 284 -10.45 -6.37 11.23
CA GLU A 284 -9.05 -6.58 10.86
C GLU A 284 -8.30 -5.24 10.72
N VAL A 285 -8.87 -4.25 10.02
CA VAL A 285 -8.24 -2.93 9.88
C VAL A 285 -8.13 -2.22 11.23
N MET A 286 -9.18 -2.25 12.06
CA MET A 286 -9.14 -1.63 13.40
C MET A 286 -8.03 -2.23 14.25
N ALA A 287 -7.87 -3.56 14.26
CA ALA A 287 -6.78 -4.21 14.98
C ALA A 287 -5.40 -3.84 14.43
N GLY A 288 -5.21 -3.86 13.10
CA GLY A 288 -3.94 -3.50 12.47
C GLY A 288 -3.55 -2.03 12.67
N VAL A 289 -4.50 -1.11 12.53
CA VAL A 289 -4.29 0.32 12.78
C VAL A 289 -3.99 0.58 14.25
N ALA A 290 -4.78 0.01 15.17
CA ALA A 290 -4.52 0.13 16.59
C ALA A 290 -3.13 -0.40 16.97
N TYR A 291 -2.70 -1.53 16.40
CA TYR A 291 -1.35 -2.07 16.62
C TYR A 291 -0.26 -1.11 16.12
N ALA A 292 -0.42 -0.52 14.94
CA ALA A 292 0.48 0.51 14.43
C ALA A 292 0.60 1.71 15.40
N GLN A 293 -0.53 2.14 15.97
CA GLN A 293 -0.56 3.26 16.93
C GLN A 293 0.02 2.89 18.31
N LEU A 294 0.01 1.61 18.70
CA LEU A 294 0.73 1.14 19.90
C LEU A 294 2.25 1.23 19.72
N ILE A 295 2.76 1.01 18.50
CA ILE A 295 4.18 1.13 18.18
C ILE A 295 4.60 2.60 18.23
N ARG A 296 3.84 3.47 17.55
CA ARG A 296 4.09 4.91 17.53
C ARG A 296 2.77 5.67 17.31
N PRO A 297 2.25 6.35 18.33
CA PRO A 297 1.09 7.22 18.17
C PRO A 297 1.36 8.29 17.10
N GLY A 298 0.43 8.46 16.16
CA GLY A 298 0.59 9.35 15.02
C GLY A 298 1.35 8.75 13.84
N ALA A 299 1.73 7.47 13.87
CA ALA A 299 2.26 6.77 12.71
C ALA A 299 1.25 6.82 11.55
N PRO A 300 1.66 7.23 10.34
CA PRO A 300 0.75 7.34 9.21
C PRO A 300 0.27 5.95 8.77
N VAL A 301 -1.03 5.81 8.61
CA VAL A 301 -1.67 4.55 8.25
C VAL A 301 -2.81 4.79 7.27
N ILE A 302 -3.05 3.82 6.40
CA ILE A 302 -4.11 3.85 5.40
C ILE A 302 -5.00 2.63 5.64
N PHE A 303 -6.32 2.86 5.75
CA PHE A 303 -7.33 1.80 5.76
C PHE A 303 -7.25 1.07 4.42
N GLY A 304 -6.78 -0.17 4.41
CA GLY A 304 -6.76 -1.00 3.21
C GLY A 304 -8.00 -1.88 3.12
N ALA A 305 -8.46 -2.13 1.90
CA ALA A 305 -9.39 -3.20 1.59
C ALA A 305 -9.05 -3.77 0.21
N PHE A 306 -8.39 -4.92 0.16
CA PHE A 306 -8.38 -5.74 -1.05
C PHE A 306 -9.50 -6.75 -0.90
N VAL A 307 -10.59 -6.54 -1.63
CA VAL A 307 -11.75 -7.43 -1.56
C VAL A 307 -12.21 -7.79 -2.97
N THR A 308 -12.42 -9.08 -3.17
CA THR A 308 -12.91 -9.65 -4.42
C THR A 308 -13.92 -10.76 -4.12
N SER A 309 -14.67 -11.21 -5.12
CA SER A 309 -15.59 -12.35 -4.99
C SER A 309 -14.95 -13.66 -5.45
N ILE A 310 -15.64 -14.77 -5.22
CA ILE A 310 -15.29 -16.09 -5.75
C ILE A 310 -16.33 -16.53 -6.78
N ASP A 311 -15.90 -17.20 -7.83
CA ASP A 311 -16.80 -17.97 -8.69
C ASP A 311 -17.20 -19.27 -7.99
N MET A 312 -18.49 -19.46 -7.69
CA MET A 312 -18.96 -20.62 -6.94
C MET A 312 -18.82 -21.95 -7.70
N ASN A 313 -18.66 -21.91 -9.02
CA ASN A 313 -18.48 -23.11 -9.83
C ASN A 313 -17.02 -23.61 -9.85
N SER A 314 -16.06 -22.69 -10.01
CA SER A 314 -14.62 -23.02 -10.14
C SER A 314 -13.80 -22.77 -8.88
N GLY A 315 -14.31 -21.98 -7.93
CA GLY A 315 -13.56 -21.49 -6.78
C GLY A 315 -12.52 -20.41 -7.12
N ALA A 316 -12.49 -19.91 -8.36
CA ALA A 316 -11.52 -18.91 -8.78
C ALA A 316 -11.89 -17.50 -8.27
N PRO A 317 -10.90 -16.63 -7.98
CA PRO A 317 -11.16 -15.21 -7.71
C PRO A 317 -11.82 -14.55 -8.93
N THR A 318 -12.84 -13.72 -8.68
CA THR A 318 -13.55 -12.95 -9.72
C THR A 318 -13.52 -11.47 -9.40
N PHE A 319 -13.33 -10.65 -10.44
CA PHE A 319 -13.18 -9.20 -10.34
C PHE A 319 -14.27 -8.48 -11.13
N GLY A 320 -14.45 -7.18 -10.87
CA GLY A 320 -15.44 -6.36 -11.56
C GLY A 320 -16.90 -6.71 -11.24
N THR A 321 -17.14 -7.49 -10.19
CA THR A 321 -18.44 -8.00 -9.75
C THR A 321 -19.20 -7.00 -8.86
N PRO A 322 -20.55 -7.07 -8.81
CA PRO A 322 -21.37 -6.20 -7.97
C PRO A 322 -21.06 -6.31 -6.47
N GLU A 323 -20.74 -7.50 -5.96
CA GLU A 323 -20.44 -7.74 -4.55
C GLU A 323 -19.17 -7.01 -4.13
N ALA A 324 -18.10 -7.13 -4.93
CA ALA A 324 -16.85 -6.41 -4.69
C ALA A 324 -17.05 -4.89 -4.77
N ALA A 325 -17.94 -4.43 -5.67
CA ALA A 325 -18.28 -3.01 -5.78
C ALA A 325 -18.98 -2.47 -4.52
N LEU A 326 -20.00 -3.18 -4.02
CA LEU A 326 -20.72 -2.81 -2.79
C LEU A 326 -19.79 -2.78 -1.58
N ILE A 327 -18.89 -3.75 -1.45
CA ILE A 327 -17.91 -3.78 -0.37
C ILE A 327 -16.94 -2.60 -0.50
N THR A 328 -16.45 -2.29 -1.71
CA THR A 328 -15.54 -1.17 -1.94
C THR A 328 -16.17 0.18 -1.54
N LEU A 329 -17.45 0.39 -1.88
CA LEU A 329 -18.21 1.59 -1.54
C LEU A 329 -18.47 1.68 -0.02
N GLY A 330 -18.93 0.58 0.59
CA GLY A 330 -19.20 0.51 2.03
C GLY A 330 -17.94 0.70 2.88
N ALA A 331 -16.82 0.07 2.52
CA ALA A 331 -15.53 0.25 3.19
C ALA A 331 -15.03 1.69 3.08
N GLY A 332 -15.31 2.38 1.96
CA GLY A 332 -15.02 3.81 1.84
C GLY A 332 -15.81 4.67 2.83
N GLN A 333 -17.08 4.36 3.07
CA GLN A 333 -17.89 5.02 4.11
C GLN A 333 -17.31 4.78 5.51
N LEU A 334 -16.93 3.54 5.83
CA LEU A 334 -16.33 3.17 7.12
C LEU A 334 -14.97 3.84 7.35
N ALA A 335 -14.09 3.86 6.33
CA ALA A 335 -12.79 4.51 6.41
C ALA A 335 -12.92 6.02 6.74
N ARG A 336 -13.90 6.70 6.12
CA ARG A 336 -14.21 8.11 6.44
C ARG A 336 -14.71 8.30 7.86
N ARG A 337 -15.56 7.40 8.38
CA ARG A 337 -16.03 7.44 9.78
C ARG A 337 -14.90 7.19 10.78
N MET A 338 -13.90 6.38 10.41
CA MET A 338 -12.67 6.21 11.20
C MET A 338 -11.71 7.41 11.10
N GLY A 339 -11.95 8.34 10.17
CA GLY A 339 -11.04 9.46 9.93
C GLY A 339 -9.71 9.03 9.31
N LEU A 340 -9.68 7.93 8.54
CA LEU A 340 -8.47 7.40 7.92
C LEU A 340 -8.46 7.59 6.40
N PRO A 341 -7.30 7.77 5.77
CA PRO A 341 -7.17 7.61 4.32
C PRO A 341 -7.54 6.19 3.89
N TYR A 342 -8.10 6.04 2.69
CA TYR A 342 -8.61 4.76 2.18
C TYR A 342 -7.83 4.25 0.96
N ARG A 343 -7.45 2.96 0.97
CA ARG A 343 -6.91 2.22 -0.17
C ARG A 343 -7.86 1.09 -0.53
N SER A 344 -8.30 1.08 -1.78
CA SER A 344 -9.03 -0.03 -2.40
C SER A 344 -9.07 0.13 -3.91
N GLY A 345 -9.67 -0.83 -4.60
CA GLY A 345 -9.83 -0.84 -6.04
C GLY A 345 -8.53 -0.88 -6.82
N GLY A 346 -8.64 -0.62 -8.11
CA GLY A 346 -7.59 -0.75 -9.11
C GLY A 346 -8.20 -1.12 -10.45
N ALA A 347 -7.36 -1.30 -11.47
CA ALA A 347 -7.74 -1.88 -12.75
C ALA A 347 -7.77 -3.42 -12.63
N PHE A 348 -8.55 -3.95 -11.70
CA PHE A 348 -8.61 -5.39 -11.45
C PHE A 348 -9.41 -6.11 -12.52
N CYS A 349 -8.88 -7.25 -12.98
CA CYS A 349 -9.57 -8.16 -13.86
C CYS A 349 -9.01 -9.57 -13.69
N GLY A 350 -9.87 -10.55 -13.98
CA GLY A 350 -9.58 -11.98 -14.02
C GLY A 350 -9.37 -12.49 -15.45
N SER A 351 -9.32 -11.61 -16.45
CA SER A 351 -9.05 -12.03 -17.83
C SER A 351 -7.58 -12.37 -18.02
N LYS A 352 -7.30 -13.32 -18.91
CA LYS A 352 -5.95 -13.82 -19.21
C LYS A 352 -5.32 -13.05 -20.37
N LEU A 353 -6.11 -12.22 -21.05
CA LEU A 353 -5.74 -11.37 -22.17
C LEU A 353 -6.25 -9.95 -21.93
N PRO A 354 -5.61 -8.92 -22.49
CA PRO A 354 -6.15 -7.55 -22.48
C PRO A 354 -7.31 -7.43 -23.50
N ASP A 355 -8.38 -8.18 -23.27
CA ASP A 355 -9.56 -8.28 -24.12
C ASP A 355 -10.74 -7.48 -23.54
N ALA A 356 -11.94 -7.71 -24.08
CA ALA A 356 -13.14 -7.04 -23.59
C ALA A 356 -13.42 -7.34 -22.12
N GLN A 357 -13.19 -8.58 -21.66
CA GLN A 357 -13.38 -8.94 -20.24
C GLN A 357 -12.45 -8.11 -19.36
N ALA A 358 -11.16 -8.03 -19.70
CA ALA A 358 -10.22 -7.17 -18.98
C ALA A 358 -10.69 -5.71 -18.95
N GLY A 359 -11.20 -5.22 -20.08
CA GLY A 359 -11.75 -3.87 -20.20
C GLY A 359 -12.93 -3.60 -19.27
N TYR A 360 -13.96 -4.45 -19.28
CA TYR A 360 -15.16 -4.28 -18.46
C TYR A 360 -14.87 -4.40 -16.96
N GLU A 361 -14.13 -5.44 -16.55
CA GLU A 361 -13.85 -5.68 -15.12
C GLU A 361 -12.99 -4.56 -14.54
N SER A 362 -11.94 -4.15 -15.26
CA SER A 362 -11.06 -3.05 -14.85
C SER A 362 -11.82 -1.73 -14.79
N ALA A 363 -12.66 -1.43 -15.79
CA ALA A 363 -13.46 -0.22 -15.81
C ALA A 363 -14.44 -0.16 -14.64
N ASN A 364 -15.12 -1.28 -14.32
CA ASN A 364 -16.01 -1.36 -13.18
C ASN A 364 -15.25 -1.07 -11.88
N SER A 365 -14.12 -1.73 -11.66
CA SER A 365 -13.34 -1.58 -10.42
C SER A 365 -12.76 -0.17 -10.26
N LEU A 366 -12.19 0.42 -11.32
CA LEU A 366 -11.66 1.79 -11.31
C LEU A 366 -12.73 2.84 -11.01
N ASN A 367 -13.89 2.76 -11.69
CA ASN A 367 -14.97 3.73 -11.51
C ASN A 367 -15.57 3.65 -10.11
N VAL A 368 -15.80 2.44 -9.61
CA VAL A 368 -16.32 2.24 -8.25
C VAL A 368 -15.34 2.80 -7.23
N ALA A 369 -14.04 2.54 -7.37
CA ALA A 369 -13.03 3.02 -6.43
C ALA A 369 -12.94 4.55 -6.39
N LEU A 370 -13.06 5.22 -7.54
CA LEU A 370 -13.13 6.68 -7.63
C LEU A 370 -14.35 7.24 -6.86
N LEU A 371 -15.52 6.63 -7.07
CA LEU A 371 -16.77 7.01 -6.41
C LEU A 371 -16.79 6.64 -4.91
N ALA A 372 -16.06 5.61 -4.51
CA ALA A 372 -16.03 5.12 -3.14
C ALA A 372 -15.29 6.00 -2.16
N GLY A 373 -14.47 6.95 -2.61
CA GLY A 373 -13.64 7.73 -1.69
C GLY A 373 -12.16 7.40 -1.69
N VAL A 374 -11.67 6.52 -2.57
CA VAL A 374 -10.29 6.00 -2.47
C VAL A 374 -9.27 7.14 -2.55
N ASN A 375 -8.30 7.10 -1.63
CA ASN A 375 -7.19 8.05 -1.54
C ASN A 375 -5.88 7.51 -2.12
N PHE A 376 -5.65 6.20 -2.03
CA PHE A 376 -4.50 5.54 -2.63
C PHE A 376 -4.99 4.30 -3.41
N MET A 377 -5.00 4.37 -4.73
CA MET A 377 -5.43 3.27 -5.59
C MET A 377 -4.21 2.53 -6.12
N LEU A 378 -3.83 1.46 -5.42
CA LEU A 378 -2.83 0.52 -5.89
C LEU A 378 -3.40 -0.31 -7.05
N HIS A 379 -2.55 -0.81 -7.94
CA HIS A 379 -2.99 -1.55 -9.13
C HIS A 379 -3.87 -0.74 -10.10
N ALA A 380 -3.73 0.59 -10.14
CA ALA A 380 -4.45 1.44 -11.07
C ALA A 380 -4.08 1.16 -12.55
N ALA A 381 -2.95 0.51 -12.81
CA ALA A 381 -2.53 0.07 -14.14
C ALA A 381 -1.62 -1.17 -14.07
N GLY A 382 -1.78 -2.09 -15.02
CA GLY A 382 -0.88 -3.23 -15.25
C GLY A 382 -1.33 -4.58 -14.70
N TRP A 383 -2.43 -4.65 -13.93
CA TRP A 383 -2.98 -5.92 -13.45
C TRP A 383 -3.65 -6.70 -14.58
N LEU A 384 -3.41 -8.00 -14.61
CA LEU A 384 -4.07 -8.98 -15.48
C LEU A 384 -3.95 -10.37 -14.81
N GLU A 385 -4.80 -11.30 -15.21
CA GLU A 385 -4.86 -12.72 -14.80
C GLU A 385 -5.60 -13.04 -13.50
#